data_AF-A0A9E3T3M8-F1
#
_entry.id   AF-A0A9E3T3M8-F1
#
_cell.length_a   1.000
_cell.length_b   1.000
_cell.length_c   1.000
_cell.angle_alpha   90.00
_cell.angle_beta   90.00
_cell.angle_gamma   90.00
#
_symmetry.space_group_name_H-M   'P 1'
#
loop_
_entity.id
_entity.type
_entity.pdbx_description
1 polymer ?
#
loop_
_entity_poly.entity_id
_entity_poly.type
_entity_poly.pdbx_seq_one_letter_code
_entity_poly.pdbx_strand_id
1 'polypeptide(L)'
;MSDLPILWCESEQVWEQWLEQNHTQSEGVWLKIAKKDSGHDSVSYPEALTVALCFGWIDGQKNKFDAQFWLQKFTPRRKASKWSQINRDKAEALIAQGRMREAGLTEVERARSDGRWDAAYSSQSRAVVPDDFQQALDA
;
A
#
# COMPACT_ATOMS: atom_id res chain seq x y z
N MET A 1 -1.56 -19.87 5.03
CA MET A 1 -1.49 -18.39 4.95
C MET A 1 -0.34 -17.97 5.84
N SER A 2 0.55 -17.06 5.40
CA SER A 2 1.64 -16.58 6.26
C SER A 2 1.07 -16.06 7.58
N ASP A 3 1.63 -16.51 8.69
CA ASP A 3 1.19 -16.21 10.06
C ASP A 3 1.66 -14.81 10.49
N LEU A 4 1.29 -13.79 9.69
CA LEU A 4 1.66 -12.41 9.98
C LEU A 4 0.81 -11.88 11.15
N PRO A 5 1.40 -11.10 12.07
CA PRO A 5 0.67 -10.55 13.19
C PRO A 5 -0.41 -9.58 12.73
N ILE A 6 -1.53 -9.55 13.47
CA ILE A 6 -2.57 -8.54 13.31
C ILE A 6 -2.22 -7.36 14.21
N LEU A 7 -2.15 -6.17 13.62
CA LEU A 7 -1.83 -4.92 14.30
C LEU A 7 -3.02 -3.97 14.23
N TRP A 8 -3.37 -3.34 15.34
CA TRP A 8 -4.32 -2.22 15.36
C TRP A 8 -3.56 -0.94 15.69
N CYS A 9 -3.68 0.05 14.82
CA CYS A 9 -3.14 1.39 15.03
C CYS A 9 -4.31 2.37 15.01
N GLU A 10 -4.46 3.14 16.09
CA GLU A 10 -5.58 4.08 16.26
C GLU A 10 -5.44 5.33 15.37
N SER A 11 -4.24 5.63 14.87
CA SER A 11 -3.97 6.78 13.99
C SER A 11 -2.78 6.59 13.05
N GLU A 12 -2.61 7.52 12.10
CA GLU A 12 -1.43 7.62 11.21
C GLU A 12 -0.12 7.64 12.02
N GLN A 13 -0.07 8.41 13.11
CA GLN A 13 1.14 8.56 13.94
C GLN A 13 1.54 7.26 14.63
N VAL A 14 0.57 6.48 15.12
CA VAL A 14 0.84 5.17 15.74
C VAL A 14 1.39 4.18 14.70
N TRP A 15 0.86 4.22 13.49
CA TRP A 15 1.36 3.39 12.39
C TRP A 15 2.77 3.78 11.96
N GLU A 16 3.05 5.09 11.84
CA GLU A 16 4.38 5.60 11.54
C GLU A 16 5.40 5.18 12.61
N GLN A 17 5.08 5.36 13.89
CA GLN A 17 5.96 4.94 14.99
C GLN A 17 6.25 3.45 14.98
N TRP A 18 5.25 2.62 14.64
CA TRP A 18 5.47 1.18 14.52
C TRP A 18 6.44 0.87 13.37
N LEU A 19 6.29 1.52 12.21
CA LEU A 19 7.19 1.33 11.07
C LEU A 19 8.60 1.84 11.36
N GLU A 20 8.78 2.97 12.04
CA GLU A 20 10.10 3.46 12.46
C GLU A 20 10.90 2.38 13.20
N GLN A 21 10.22 1.60 14.07
CA GLN A 21 10.87 0.57 14.88
C GLN A 21 11.02 -0.78 14.16
N ASN A 22 10.10 -1.12 13.26
CA ASN A 22 9.92 -2.50 12.77
C ASN A 22 10.11 -2.70 11.27
N HIS A 23 10.24 -1.63 10.46
CA HIS A 23 10.21 -1.73 8.99
C HIS A 23 11.31 -2.61 8.37
N THR A 24 12.43 -2.81 9.06
CA THR A 24 13.55 -3.68 8.63
C THR A 24 13.50 -5.08 9.22
N GLN A 25 12.75 -5.28 10.31
CA GLN A 25 12.73 -6.53 11.08
C GLN A 25 11.48 -7.37 10.80
N SER A 26 10.38 -6.74 10.42
CA SER A 26 9.10 -7.42 10.18
C SER A 26 8.96 -7.85 8.71
N GLU A 27 8.47 -9.07 8.50
CA GLU A 27 8.09 -9.57 7.17
C GLU A 27 6.74 -9.03 6.67
N GLY A 28 6.01 -8.31 7.54
CA GLY A 28 4.71 -7.73 7.25
C GLY A 28 3.72 -7.86 8.40
N VAL A 29 2.57 -7.22 8.23
CA VAL A 29 1.46 -7.24 9.19
C VAL A 29 0.12 -7.30 8.46
N TRP A 30 -0.91 -7.73 9.18
CA TRP A 30 -2.30 -7.45 8.86
C TRP A 30 -2.76 -6.25 9.69
N LEU A 31 -2.92 -5.10 9.06
CA LEU A 31 -3.41 -3.91 9.73
C LEU A 31 -4.94 -3.97 9.86
N LYS A 32 -5.43 -3.89 11.09
CA LYS A 32 -6.84 -3.88 11.45
C LYS A 32 -7.38 -2.46 11.30
N ILE A 33 -8.25 -2.28 10.31
CA ILE A 33 -8.84 -0.99 9.95
C ILE A 33 -10.33 -1.02 10.29
N ALA A 34 -10.78 0.00 11.02
CA ALA A 34 -12.16 0.18 11.40
C ALA A 34 -13.04 0.36 10.17
N LYS A 35 -14.23 -0.25 10.19
CA LYS A 35 -15.28 0.06 9.23
C LYS A 35 -15.89 1.41 9.58
N LYS A 36 -16.46 2.04 8.55
CA LYS A 36 -17.29 3.22 8.73
C LYS A 36 -18.39 2.91 9.75
N ASP A 37 -18.65 3.85 10.66
CA ASP A 37 -19.69 3.77 11.69
C ASP A 37 -19.48 2.68 12.77
N SER A 38 -18.27 2.11 12.88
CA SER A 38 -17.94 1.13 13.93
C SER A 38 -17.75 1.74 15.33
N GLY A 39 -17.60 3.06 15.42
CA GLY A 39 -17.29 3.77 16.67
C GLY A 39 -15.85 3.58 17.17
N HIS A 40 -14.99 2.92 16.40
CA HIS A 40 -13.59 2.73 16.71
C HIS A 40 -12.68 3.62 15.87
N ASP A 41 -11.68 4.21 16.51
CA ASP A 41 -10.59 4.90 15.82
C ASP A 41 -9.61 3.89 15.24
N SER A 42 -9.16 4.17 14.02
CA SER A 42 -8.05 3.45 13.39
C SER A 42 -7.44 4.33 12.31
N VAL A 43 -6.16 4.12 12.02
CA VAL A 43 -5.55 4.63 10.80
C VAL A 43 -6.39 4.25 9.58
N SER A 44 -6.68 5.25 8.74
CA SER A 44 -7.40 4.99 7.50
C SER A 44 -6.50 4.28 6.49
N TYR A 45 -7.08 3.55 5.54
CA TYR A 45 -6.30 2.92 4.48
C TYR A 45 -5.42 3.92 3.69
N PRO A 46 -5.92 5.09 3.26
CA PRO A 46 -5.08 6.08 2.57
C PRO A 46 -3.89 6.57 3.40
N GLU A 47 -4.08 6.82 4.69
CA GLU A 47 -3.01 7.20 5.61
C GLU A 47 -1.99 6.06 5.76
N ALA A 48 -2.48 4.84 6.02
CA ALA A 48 -1.64 3.66 6.17
C ALA A 48 -0.76 3.39 4.94
N LEU A 49 -1.34 3.52 3.73
CA LEU A 49 -0.59 3.39 2.48
C LEU A 49 0.44 4.51 2.31
N THR A 50 0.07 5.75 2.63
CA THR A 50 0.98 6.90 2.51
C THR A 50 2.21 6.72 3.39
N VAL A 51 2.01 6.37 4.67
CA VAL A 51 3.11 6.08 5.59
C VAL A 51 3.90 4.85 5.11
N ALA A 52 3.24 3.77 4.69
CA ALA A 52 3.95 2.56 4.22
C ALA A 52 4.92 2.87 3.06
N LEU A 53 4.52 3.72 2.10
CA LEU A 53 5.40 4.14 1.00
C LEU A 53 6.67 4.84 1.51
N CYS A 54 6.57 5.66 2.57
CA CYS A 54 7.73 6.33 3.17
C CYS A 54 8.80 5.36 3.66
N PHE A 55 8.42 4.15 4.06
CA PHE A 55 9.33 3.12 4.57
C PHE A 55 9.68 2.04 3.54
N GLY A 56 9.28 2.19 2.27
CA GLY A 56 9.51 1.18 1.23
C GLY A 56 8.58 -0.03 1.36
N TRP A 57 7.46 0.12 2.06
CA TRP A 57 6.43 -0.89 2.22
C TRP A 57 5.30 -0.69 1.19
N ILE A 58 4.46 -1.71 1.04
CA ILE A 58 3.31 -1.69 0.14
C ILE A 58 2.14 -2.50 0.70
N ASP A 59 0.93 -2.12 0.32
CA ASP A 59 -0.27 -2.87 0.61
C ASP A 59 -0.38 -4.14 -0.26
N GLY A 60 -1.13 -5.12 0.22
CA GLY A 60 -1.40 -6.35 -0.48
C GLY A 60 -2.86 -6.77 -0.35
N GLN A 61 -3.07 -8.00 0.09
CA GLN A 61 -4.40 -8.58 0.21
C GLN A 61 -5.26 -7.83 1.22
N LYS A 62 -6.53 -7.63 0.87
CA LYS A 62 -7.59 -7.22 1.78
C LYS A 62 -8.34 -8.45 2.27
N ASN A 63 -8.71 -8.49 3.55
CA ASN A 63 -9.50 -9.57 4.12
C ASN A 63 -10.60 -9.06 5.07
N LYS A 64 -11.65 -9.85 5.25
CA LYS A 64 -12.66 -9.61 6.29
C LYS A 64 -12.07 -10.00 7.65
N PHE A 65 -12.50 -9.30 8.72
CA PHE A 65 -12.13 -9.66 10.09
C PHE A 65 -13.38 -9.98 10.92
N ASP A 66 -14.14 -8.95 11.29
CA ASP A 66 -15.34 -9.08 12.11
C ASP A 66 -16.41 -8.06 11.67
N ALA A 67 -17.42 -7.81 12.51
CA ALA A 67 -18.48 -6.84 12.25
C ALA A 67 -17.96 -5.39 12.17
N GLN A 68 -16.92 -5.05 12.92
CA GLN A 68 -16.43 -3.69 13.14
C GLN A 68 -15.18 -3.35 12.34
N PHE A 69 -14.40 -4.36 11.91
CA PHE A 69 -13.11 -4.17 11.28
C PHE A 69 -12.91 -5.04 10.04
N TRP A 70 -11.93 -4.65 9.24
CA TRP A 70 -11.39 -5.42 8.13
C TRP A 70 -9.85 -5.37 8.20
N LEU A 71 -9.18 -6.29 7.49
CA LEU A 71 -7.72 -6.35 7.49
C LEU A 71 -7.17 -5.90 6.14
N GLN A 72 -6.11 -5.08 6.17
CA GLN A 72 -5.26 -4.79 5.04
C GLN A 72 -3.85 -5.34 5.30
N LYS A 73 -3.35 -6.21 4.42
CA LYS A 73 -1.98 -6.66 4.49
C LYS A 73 -1.03 -5.55 4.07
N PHE A 74 0.04 -5.34 4.82
CA PHE A 74 1.18 -4.51 4.47
C PHE A 74 2.48 -5.29 4.63
N THR A 75 3.38 -5.15 3.67
CA THR A 75 4.69 -5.85 3.67
C THR A 75 5.78 -4.94 3.10
N PRO A 76 7.06 -5.16 3.45
CA PRO A 76 8.17 -4.59 2.70
C PRO A 76 8.05 -4.91 1.20
N ARG A 77 8.39 -3.95 0.33
CA ARG A 77 8.47 -4.24 -1.11
C ARG A 77 9.58 -5.27 -1.35
N ARG A 78 9.23 -6.34 -2.06
CA ARG A 78 10.21 -7.30 -2.60
C ARG A 78 10.86 -6.73 -3.85
N LYS A 79 12.05 -7.22 -4.20
CA LYS A 79 12.82 -6.81 -5.40
C LYS A 79 11.99 -6.72 -6.69
N ALA A 80 11.06 -7.66 -6.91
CA ALA A 80 10.22 -7.70 -8.11
C ALA A 80 8.85 -6.99 -7.97
N SER A 81 8.61 -6.24 -6.89
CA SER A 81 7.33 -5.60 -6.65
C SER A 81 7.08 -4.51 -7.70
N LYS A 82 5.97 -4.63 -8.43
CA LYS A 82 5.57 -3.63 -9.43
C LYS A 82 5.18 -2.30 -8.76
N TRP A 83 5.31 -1.23 -9.53
CA TRP A 83 4.76 0.08 -9.19
C TRP A 83 3.50 0.34 -10.03
N SER A 84 2.47 0.89 -9.42
CA SER A 84 1.36 1.50 -10.14
C SER A 84 1.66 2.99 -10.31
N GLN A 85 1.06 3.63 -11.32
CA GLN A 85 1.17 5.08 -11.50
C GLN A 85 0.71 5.83 -10.23
N ILE A 86 -0.39 5.40 -9.62
CA ILE A 86 -0.91 6.00 -8.38
C ILE A 86 0.14 5.97 -7.26
N ASN A 87 0.81 4.84 -7.05
CA ASN A 87 1.82 4.72 -5.99
C ASN A 87 3.10 5.48 -6.35
N ARG A 88 3.45 5.54 -7.63
CA ARG A 88 4.55 6.34 -8.14
C ARG A 88 4.31 7.82 -7.86
N ASP A 89 3.15 8.34 -8.27
CA ASP A 89 2.76 9.75 -8.10
C ASP A 89 2.71 10.12 -6.60
N LYS A 90 2.19 9.22 -5.75
CA LYS A 90 2.23 9.38 -4.29
C LYS A 90 3.67 9.45 -3.76
N ALA A 91 4.53 8.54 -4.20
CA ALA A 91 5.93 8.55 -3.78
C ALA A 91 6.65 9.82 -4.25
N GLU A 92 6.42 10.29 -5.47
CA GLU A 92 6.97 11.57 -5.97
C GLU A 92 6.53 12.76 -5.11
N ALA A 93 5.24 12.82 -4.75
CA ALA A 93 4.73 13.85 -3.85
C ALA A 93 5.39 13.78 -2.46
N LEU A 94 5.58 12.57 -1.92
CA LEU A 94 6.23 12.37 -0.62
C LEU A 94 7.72 12.72 -0.65
N ILE A 95 8.42 12.46 -1.76
CA ILE A 95 9.80 12.90 -1.98
C ILE A 95 9.86 14.43 -2.00
N ALA A 96 8.98 15.08 -2.77
CA ALA A 96 8.93 16.54 -2.86
C ALA A 96 8.62 17.22 -1.51
N GLN A 97 7.86 16.54 -0.64
CA GLN A 97 7.55 17.01 0.71
C GLN A 97 8.64 16.69 1.76
N GLY A 98 9.70 15.95 1.39
CA GLY A 98 10.72 15.50 2.33
C GLY A 98 10.23 14.49 3.37
N ARG A 99 9.11 13.80 3.11
CA ARG A 99 8.50 12.83 4.04
C ARG A 99 9.04 11.41 3.86
N MET A 100 9.64 11.09 2.71
CA MET A 100 10.21 9.76 2.48
C MET A 100 11.37 9.48 3.43
N ARG A 101 11.39 8.27 4.02
CA ARG A 101 12.52 7.77 4.79
C ARG A 101 13.54 7.11 3.86
N GLU A 102 14.74 6.86 4.38
CA GLU A 102 15.85 6.26 3.61
C GLU A 102 15.46 4.92 2.95
N ALA A 103 14.72 4.07 3.67
CA ALA A 103 14.23 2.79 3.13
C ALA A 103 13.29 2.98 1.94
N GLY A 104 12.37 3.95 2.02
CA GLY A 104 11.48 4.29 0.91
C GLY A 104 12.23 4.85 -0.30
N LEU A 105 13.18 5.76 -0.08
CA LEU A 105 14.02 6.31 -1.15
C LEU A 105 14.84 5.21 -1.83
N THR A 106 15.41 4.28 -1.05
CA THR A 106 16.15 3.14 -1.57
C THR A 106 15.29 2.27 -2.49
N GLU A 107 14.04 2.01 -2.13
CA GLU A 107 13.11 1.25 -2.98
C GLU A 107 12.72 1.99 -4.26
N VAL A 108 12.58 3.32 -4.20
CA VAL A 108 12.37 4.17 -5.40
C VAL A 108 13.57 4.08 -6.34
N GLU A 109 14.79 4.24 -5.83
CA GLU A 109 16.01 4.16 -6.65
C GLU A 109 16.23 2.76 -7.25
N ARG A 110 15.93 1.70 -6.49
CA ARG A 110 15.91 0.32 -7.03
C ARG A 110 14.93 0.20 -8.20
N ALA A 111 13.73 0.73 -8.06
CA ALA A 111 12.72 0.68 -9.11
C ALA A 111 13.08 1.52 -10.34
N ARG A 112 13.78 2.64 -10.16
CA ARG A 112 14.31 3.46 -11.26
C ARG A 112 15.41 2.72 -12.01
N SER A 113 16.36 2.14 -11.29
CA SER A 113 17.51 1.43 -11.88
C SER A 113 17.14 0.15 -12.63
N ASP A 114 16.05 -0.53 -12.25
CA ASP A 114 15.58 -1.75 -12.92
C ASP A 114 14.36 -1.53 -13.84
N GLY A 115 13.97 -0.27 -14.08
CA GLY A 115 12.93 0.12 -15.03
C GLY A 115 11.49 -0.10 -14.55
N ARG A 116 11.26 -0.66 -13.34
CA ARG A 116 9.90 -0.82 -12.78
C ARG A 116 9.20 0.51 -12.53
N TRP A 117 9.96 1.58 -12.29
CA TRP A 117 9.44 2.93 -12.08
C TRP A 117 8.80 3.51 -13.34
N ASP A 118 9.47 3.36 -14.48
CA ASP A 118 8.97 3.83 -15.78
C ASP A 118 7.86 2.93 -16.31
N ALA A 119 7.97 1.62 -16.07
CA ALA A 119 6.94 0.63 -16.39
C ALA A 119 5.73 0.64 -15.43
N ALA A 120 5.55 1.71 -14.64
CA ALA A 120 4.44 1.81 -13.70
C ALA A 120 3.10 1.76 -14.44
N TYR A 121 2.27 0.79 -14.11
CA TYR A 121 1.03 0.53 -14.82
C TYR A 121 -0.10 1.47 -14.38
N SER A 122 -0.94 1.88 -15.32
CA SER A 122 -2.19 2.60 -15.02
C SER A 122 -3.19 1.66 -14.34
N SER A 123 -3.99 2.18 -13.40
CA SER A 123 -5.01 1.37 -12.74
C SER A 123 -6.00 0.79 -13.75
N GLN A 124 -6.46 -0.44 -13.52
CA GLN A 124 -7.48 -1.10 -14.36
C GLN A 124 -8.81 -0.31 -14.42
N SER A 125 -9.08 0.56 -13.45
CA SER A 125 -10.21 1.51 -13.48
C SER A 125 -10.07 2.61 -14.54
N ARG A 126 -8.90 2.72 -15.18
CA ARG A 126 -8.62 3.61 -16.33
C ARG A 126 -8.38 2.82 -17.62
N ALA A 127 -8.56 1.50 -17.61
CA ALA A 127 -8.61 0.72 -18.84
C ALA A 127 -9.90 1.13 -19.56
N VAL A 128 -9.76 1.93 -20.63
CA VAL A 128 -10.81 2.10 -21.62
C VAL A 128 -11.07 0.70 -22.15
N VAL A 129 -12.23 0.12 -21.81
CA VAL A 129 -12.69 -1.11 -22.45
C VAL A 129 -12.87 -0.77 -23.92
N PRO A 130 -12.12 -1.40 -24.84
CA PRO A 130 -12.35 -1.16 -26.26
C PRO A 130 -13.73 -1.72 -26.63
N ASP A 131 -14.50 -0.97 -27.44
CA ASP A 131 -15.91 -1.26 -27.74
C ASP A 131 -16.13 -2.66 -28.36
N ASP A 132 -15.09 -3.26 -28.93
CA ASP A 132 -15.10 -4.60 -29.51
C ASP A 132 -15.21 -5.72 -28.47
N PHE A 133 -14.90 -5.46 -27.20
CA PHE A 133 -14.96 -6.45 -26.12
C PHE A 133 -16.39 -6.64 -25.57
N GLN A 134 -17.26 -5.62 -25.70
CA GLN A 134 -18.65 -5.70 -25.23
C GLN A 134 -19.53 -6.55 -26.17
N GLN A 135 -19.26 -6.52 -27.48
CA GLN A 135 -20.02 -7.32 -28.45
C GLN A 135 -19.81 -8.84 -28.32
N ALA A 136 -18.68 -9.27 -27.76
CA ALA A 136 -18.40 -10.70 -27.56
C ALA A 136 -19.03 -11.29 -26.28
N LEU A 137 -19.51 -10.43 -25.36
CA LEU A 137 -20.18 -10.86 -24.12
C LEU A 137 -21.71 -10.89 -24.24
N ASP A 138 -22.26 -10.15 -25.19
CA ASP A 138 -23.71 -10.05 -25.44
C ASP A 138 -24.21 -11.04 -26.53
N ALA A 139 -23.35 -11.96 -27.01
CA ALA A 139 -23.65 -12.97 -28.03
C ALA A 139 -23.78 -14.40 -27.46
#